data_AF-A0A5P2DNB9-F1
#
_entry.id   AF-A0A5P2DNB9-F1
#
_cell.length_a   1.000
_cell.length_b   1.000
_cell.length_c   1.000
_cell.angle_alpha   90.00
_cell.angle_beta   90.00
_cell.angle_gamma   90.00
#
_symmetry.space_group_name_H-M   'P 1'
#
loop_
_entity.id
_entity.type
_entity.pdbx_description
1 polymer ?
#
loop_
_entity_poly.entity_id
_entity_poly.type
_entity_poly.pdbx_seq_one_letter_code
_entity_poly.pdbx_strand_id
1 'polypeptide(L)'
;MSAEATRGKAARLCVGDTVTGRSYIEPWDRARQQPQLITGTVAQIGSGWPGGDEVLGYVWVRLPCGREAKALARELEKTTAAPSAGEGHRPRRT
;
A
#
# COMPACT_ATOMS: atom_id res chain seq x y z
N MET A 1 -26.31 -1.04 5.22
CA MET A 1 -25.39 -0.29 4.33
C MET A 1 -23.99 -0.70 4.71
N SER A 2 -23.33 -1.41 3.80
CA SER A 2 -22.08 -2.14 4.01
C SER A 2 -20.87 -1.20 3.94
N ALA A 3 -19.97 -1.27 4.93
CA ALA A 3 -18.54 -1.00 4.80
C ALA A 3 -17.83 -1.23 6.15
N GLU A 4 -17.69 -2.48 6.60
CA GLU A 4 -16.63 -2.84 7.55
C GLU A 4 -15.79 -3.93 6.92
N ALA A 5 -14.99 -3.52 5.93
CA ALA A 5 -13.86 -4.32 5.51
C ALA A 5 -12.92 -4.43 6.73
N THR A 6 -12.90 -5.64 7.29
CA THR A 6 -11.90 -6.20 8.18
C THR A 6 -10.65 -5.34 8.33
N ARG A 7 -10.48 -4.80 9.53
CA ARG A 7 -9.27 -4.18 10.07
C ARG A 7 -8.13 -5.20 10.03
N GLY A 8 -7.56 -5.40 8.84
CA GLY A 8 -6.40 -6.25 8.61
C GLY A 8 -5.24 -5.70 9.42
N LYS A 9 -4.89 -6.41 10.48
CA LYS A 9 -3.68 -6.23 11.29
C LYS A 9 -2.53 -5.81 10.37
N ALA A 10 -2.03 -4.58 10.52
CA ALA A 10 -1.03 -3.97 9.66
C ALA A 10 0.06 -5.00 9.32
N ALA A 11 -0.04 -5.61 8.14
CA ALA A 11 0.98 -6.51 7.66
C ALA A 11 2.24 -5.66 7.55
N ARG A 12 3.39 -6.19 7.97
CA ARG A 12 4.67 -5.53 7.74
C ARG A 12 4.78 -5.27 6.24
N LEU A 13 4.62 -4.01 5.86
CA LEU A 13 4.82 -3.58 4.49
C LEU A 13 6.32 -3.66 4.23
N CYS A 14 6.70 -4.12 3.04
CA CYS A 14 8.07 -4.12 2.57
C CYS A 14 8.16 -3.25 1.31
N VAL A 15 9.34 -2.66 1.07
CA VAL A 15 9.64 -2.04 -0.22
C VAL A 15 9.46 -3.08 -1.32
N GLY A 16 8.73 -2.72 -2.37
CA GLY A 16 8.33 -3.63 -3.46
C GLY A 16 6.94 -4.25 -3.32
N ASP A 17 6.27 -4.11 -2.16
CA ASP A 17 4.91 -4.61 -2.00
C ASP A 17 3.90 -3.77 -2.79
N THR A 18 2.98 -4.44 -3.49
CA THR A 18 1.81 -3.78 -4.07
C THR A 18 0.80 -3.49 -2.98
N VAL A 19 0.42 -2.23 -2.84
CA VAL A 19 -0.50 -1.75 -1.82
C VAL A 19 -1.60 -0.89 -2.44
N THR A 20 -2.77 -0.93 -1.82
CA THR A 20 -3.87 -0.02 -2.09
C THR A 20 -4.28 0.66 -0.80
N GLY A 21 -4.59 1.95 -0.85
CA GLY A 21 -5.11 2.66 0.30
C GLY A 21 -5.32 4.13 0.00
N ARG A 22 -5.30 4.98 1.03
CA ARG A 22 -5.52 6.42 0.87
C ARG A 22 -4.22 7.20 1.00
N SER A 23 -4.05 8.19 0.12
CA SER A 23 -2.96 9.16 0.25
C SER A 23 -3.14 9.97 1.54
N TYR A 24 -2.02 10.21 2.21
CA TYR A 24 -1.96 11.07 3.37
C TYR A 24 -1.82 12.52 2.93
N ILE A 25 -2.79 13.35 3.33
CA ILE A 25 -2.74 14.79 3.16
C ILE A 25 -2.36 15.42 4.50
N GLU A 26 -1.34 16.27 4.46
CA GLU A 26 -0.85 16.98 5.65
C GLU A 26 -1.92 17.92 6.19
N PRO A 27 -2.02 18.12 7.52
CA PRO A 27 -3.11 18.87 8.13
C PRO A 27 -3.29 20.27 7.55
N TRP A 28 -2.19 20.95 7.23
CA TRP A 28 -2.19 22.28 6.61
C TRP A 28 -2.73 22.31 5.19
N ASP A 29 -2.71 21.18 4.47
CA ASP A 29 -3.16 21.07 3.09
C ASP A 29 -4.58 20.47 2.96
N ARG A 30 -5.14 19.92 4.05
CA ARG A 30 -6.48 19.31 4.06
C ARG A 30 -7.62 20.26 3.69
N ALA A 31 -7.41 21.58 3.81
CA ALA A 31 -8.39 22.57 3.36
C ALA A 31 -8.47 22.68 1.83
N ARG A 32 -7.45 22.22 1.10
CA ARG A 32 -7.33 22.33 -0.37
C ARG A 32 -7.36 20.98 -1.06
N GLN A 33 -6.89 19.94 -0.38
CA GLN A 33 -6.77 18.60 -0.93
C GLN A 33 -7.50 17.57 -0.06
N GLN A 34 -8.14 16.61 -0.73
CA GLN A 34 -8.76 15.47 -0.07
C GLN A 34 -7.87 14.23 -0.24
N PRO A 35 -7.85 13.32 0.76
CA PRO A 35 -7.24 12.01 0.61
C PRO A 35 -7.81 11.30 -0.63
N GLN A 36 -6.93 10.83 -1.51
CA GLN A 36 -7.32 10.11 -2.71
C GLN A 36 -6.98 8.63 -2.57
N LEU A 37 -7.80 7.78 -3.18
CA LEU A 37 -7.48 6.36 -3.27
C LEU A 37 -6.28 6.20 -4.21
N ILE A 38 -5.27 5.49 -3.75
CA ILE A 38 -4.04 5.20 -4.48
C ILE A 38 -3.79 3.70 -4.51
N THR A 39 -3.28 3.24 -5.65
CA THR A 39 -2.78 1.87 -5.82
C THR A 39 -1.40 1.98 -6.45
N GLY A 40 -0.44 1.28 -5.88
CA GLY A 40 0.93 1.32 -6.37
C GLY A 40 1.85 0.40 -5.58
N THR A 41 3.15 0.59 -5.77
CA THR A 41 4.17 -0.22 -5.12
C THR A 41 4.86 0.59 -4.04
N VAL A 42 5.11 -0.01 -2.87
CA VAL A 42 5.87 0.64 -1.80
C VAL A 42 7.29 0.92 -2.31
N ALA A 43 7.64 2.20 -2.38
CA ALA A 43 8.97 2.66 -2.78
C ALA A 43 9.88 2.87 -1.56
N GLN A 44 9.32 3.37 -0.46
CA GLN A 44 10.07 3.63 0.77
C GLN A 44 9.15 3.55 1.99
N ILE A 45 9.69 3.07 3.11
CA ILE A 45 9.02 3.03 4.41
C ILE A 45 9.78 3.95 5.37
N GLY A 46 9.04 4.75 6.12
CA GLY A 46 9.59 5.71 7.06
C GLY A 46 10.00 7.04 6.42
N SER A 47 10.17 8.04 7.27
CA SER A 47 10.56 9.40 6.88
C SER A 47 12.08 9.56 6.66
N GLY A 48 12.86 8.48 6.79
CA GLY A 48 14.33 8.53 6.72
C GLY A 48 15.00 9.13 7.97
N TRP A 49 14.21 9.47 9.00
CA TRP A 49 14.74 9.99 10.27
C TRP A 49 14.96 8.85 11.27
N PRO A 50 16.13 8.78 11.93
CA PRO A 50 16.36 7.82 13.01
C PRO A 50 15.35 8.08 14.14
N GLY A 51 14.59 7.05 14.53
CA GLY A 51 13.54 7.14 15.56
C GLY A 51 12.11 7.29 15.05
N GLY A 52 11.89 7.28 13.72
CA GLY A 52 10.54 7.21 13.15
C GLY A 52 9.94 5.81 13.32
N ASP A 53 8.94 5.69 14.20
CA ASP A 53 8.27 4.44 14.54
C ASP A 53 7.63 3.77 13.31
N GLU A 54 8.11 2.58 12.95
CA GLU A 54 7.66 1.81 11.79
C GLU A 54 6.15 1.47 11.83
N VAL A 55 5.55 1.51 13.04
CA VAL A 55 4.13 1.19 13.27
C VAL A 55 3.21 2.37 12.93
N LEU A 56 3.73 3.62 12.97
CA LEU A 56 3.03 4.84 12.56
C LEU A 56 3.64 5.50 11.31
N GLY A 57 4.62 4.83 10.70
CA GLY A 57 5.46 5.36 9.64
C GLY A 57 4.69 5.80 8.40
N TYR A 58 5.12 6.94 7.86
CA TYR A 58 4.78 7.34 6.51
C TYR A 58 5.39 6.36 5.53
N VAL A 59 4.62 5.99 4.51
CA VAL A 59 5.05 5.11 3.42
C VAL A 59 4.91 5.89 2.12
N TRP A 60 5.93 5.81 1.29
CA TRP A 60 5.91 6.34 -0.08
C TRP A 60 5.51 5.23 -1.03
N VAL A 61 4.43 5.46 -1.76
CA VAL A 61 3.88 4.53 -2.75
C VAL A 61 4.10 5.13 -4.13
N ARG A 62 4.80 4.39 -4.98
CA ARG A 62 4.98 4.75 -6.40
C ARG A 62 3.78 4.26 -7.20
N LEU A 63 3.06 5.20 -7.77
CA LEU A 63 1.89 4.99 -8.63
C LEU A 63 2.34 4.47 -10.01
N PRO A 64 1.44 3.79 -10.76
CA PRO A 64 1.72 3.35 -12.13
C PRO A 64 2.06 4.51 -13.09
N CYS A 65 1.60 5.73 -12.79
CA CYS A 65 1.97 6.93 -13.53
C CYS A 65 3.39 7.44 -13.24
N GLY A 66 4.19 6.72 -12.43
CA GLY A 66 5.56 7.07 -12.05
C GLY A 66 5.65 8.12 -10.92
N ARG A 67 4.54 8.74 -10.52
CA ARG A 67 4.48 9.67 -9.39
C ARG A 67 4.52 8.94 -8.06
N GLU A 68 5.08 9.57 -7.05
CA GLU A 68 5.08 9.06 -5.68
C GLU A 68 4.02 9.77 -4.83
N ALA A 69 3.33 9.00 -4.01
CA ALA A 69 2.32 9.49 -3.08
C ALA A 69 2.66 9.04 -1.65
N LYS A 70 2.57 9.98 -0.72
CA LYS A 70 2.72 9.71 0.72
C LYS A 70 1.43 9.10 1.24
N ALA A 71 1.51 8.06 2.05
CA ALA A 71 0.40 7.40 2.72
C ALA A 71 0.80 6.95 4.13
N LEU A 72 -0.18 6.58 4.96
CA LEU A 72 0.07 6.00 6.28
C LEU A 72 0.07 4.49 6.16
N ALA A 73 1.06 3.81 6.75
CA ALA A 73 1.11 2.34 6.76
C ALA A 73 -0.20 1.70 7.27
N ARG A 74 -0.85 2.31 8.27
CA ARG A 74 -2.11 1.83 8.84
C ARG A 74 -3.32 1.91 7.89
N GLU A 75 -3.26 2.80 6.90
CA GLU A 75 -4.33 3.04 5.91
C GLU A 75 -4.05 2.30 4.59
N LEU A 76 -2.93 1.57 4.52
CA LEU A 76 -2.53 0.79 3.36
C LEU A 76 -2.85 -0.67 3.60
N GLU A 77 -3.48 -1.28 2.61
CA GLU A 77 -3.72 -2.71 2.55
C GLU A 77 -2.78 -3.32 1.54
N LYS A 78 -2.07 -4.37 1.95
CA LYS A 78 -1.24 -5.16 1.03
C LYS A 78 -2.15 -5.90 0.08
N THR A 79 -2.08 -5.53 -1.19
CA THR A 79 -2.71 -6.31 -2.25
C THR A 79 -1.82 -7.52 -2.46
N THR A 80 -2.18 -8.64 -1.84
CA THR A 80 -1.73 -9.93 -2.35
C THR A 80 -2.40 -10.10 -3.71
N ALA A 81 -1.77 -9.58 -4.76
CA ALA A 81 -1.95 -10.19 -6.05
C ALA A 81 -1.45 -11.60 -5.82
N ALA A 82 -2.39 -12.54 -5.62
CA ALA A 82 -2.06 -13.95 -5.63
C ALA A 82 -1.13 -14.14 -6.84
N PRO A 83 0.02 -14.82 -6.70
CA PRO A 83 0.68 -15.29 -7.90
C PRO A 83 -0.43 -16.07 -8.60
N SER A 84 -0.88 -15.58 -9.76
CA SER A 84 -1.69 -16.38 -10.64
C SER A 84 -0.82 -17.59 -10.90
N ALA A 85 -1.07 -18.66 -10.15
CA ALA A 85 -0.56 -19.98 -10.38
C ALA A 85 -1.25 -20.47 -11.66
N GLY A 86 -0.89 -19.85 -12.77
CA GLY A 86 -0.96 -20.41 -14.10
C GLY A 86 0.27 -21.30 -14.29
N GLU A 87 0.61 -22.15 -13.33
CA GLU A 87 1.42 -23.32 -13.63
C GLU A 87 0.44 -24.34 -14.22
N GLY A 88 0.31 -24.28 -15.55
CA GLY A 88 -0.49 -25.21 -16.32
C GLY A 88 -0.12 -26.63 -15.94
N HIS A 89 -1.03 -27.31 -15.27
CA HIS A 89 -1.02 -28.76 -15.14
C HIS A 89 -1.08 -29.34 -16.56
N ARG A 90 0.08 -29.55 -17.18
CA ARG A 90 0.17 -30.38 -18.39
C ARG A 90 -0.35 -31.76 -18.00
N PRO A 91 -1.40 -32.29 -18.65
CA PRO A 91 -1.74 -33.68 -18.46
C PRO A 91 -0.57 -34.51 -18.99
N ARG A 92 0.09 -35.30 -18.12
CA ARG A 92 0.97 -36.37 -18.59
C ARG A 92 0.09 -37.43 -19.24
N ARG A 93 0.04 -37.39 -20.57
CA ARG A 93 -0.52 -38.43 -21.40
C ARG A 93 0.56 -39.48 -21.63
N THR A 94 0.46 -40.61 -20.95
CA THR A 94 1.06 -41.91 -21.32
C THR A 94 0.23 -42.99 -20.66
#